data_AF-A0AAP3AK63-F1
#
_entry.id   AF-A0AAP3AK63-F1
#
_cell.length_a   1.000
_cell.length_b   1.000
_cell.length_c   1.000
_cell.angle_alpha   90.00
_cell.angle_beta   90.00
_cell.angle_gamma   90.00
#
_symmetry.space_group_name_H-M   'P 1'
#
loop_
_entity.id
_entity.type
_entity.pdbx_description
1 polymer ?
#
loop_
_entity_poly.entity_id
_entity_poly.type
_entity_poly.pdbx_seq_one_letter_code
_entity_poly.pdbx_strand_id
1 'polypeptide(L)'
;MSPFRRSHEPGRPDHRPGTPEAEGRQREARTLDGSGGLDASLVRAGFYPDLVAHAIAVELEGRTPDAHLVHVDTHFDYEEIHRHITALVLAGDTLLAVHLDDHAADPAGQAVLAQVSTEMVPVRALGSVVLTTGHADPARFRPSDPVAEMTLGLMWAGGQRLDLQPAGCADPQCDLDHGYTGTATREDLVIRVAADADGQGAVDGALAFARALRRAHLAATT
;
A
#
# COMPACT_ATOMS: atom_id res chain seq x y z
N MET A 1 47.48 -62.37 -23.52
CA MET A 1 46.11 -62.37 -22.99
C MET A 1 45.64 -60.92 -22.95
N SER A 2 44.63 -60.57 -23.74
CA SER A 2 43.88 -59.31 -23.59
C SER A 2 42.71 -59.57 -22.64
N PRO A 3 42.21 -58.57 -21.89
CA PRO A 3 41.02 -57.93 -22.45
C PRO A 3 40.92 -56.40 -22.21
N PHE A 4 40.35 -55.73 -23.21
CA PHE A 4 39.49 -54.54 -23.16
C PHE A 4 39.41 -53.73 -21.85
N ARG A 5 39.76 -52.44 -21.91
CA ARG A 5 39.06 -51.39 -21.14
C ARG A 5 38.86 -50.10 -21.93
N ARG A 6 37.69 -49.55 -21.70
CA ARG A 6 36.96 -48.49 -22.41
C ARG A 6 37.58 -47.10 -22.27
N SER A 7 37.28 -46.29 -23.28
CA SER A 7 37.44 -44.84 -23.42
C SER A 7 36.74 -44.04 -22.30
N HIS A 8 37.34 -42.92 -21.88
CA HIS A 8 36.59 -41.71 -21.49
C HIS A 8 37.47 -40.45 -21.55
N GLU A 9 36.94 -39.42 -22.22
CA GLU A 9 37.49 -38.08 -22.45
C GLU A 9 37.65 -37.25 -21.16
N PRO A 10 38.52 -36.22 -21.17
CA PRO A 10 38.66 -35.30 -20.06
C PRO A 10 37.54 -34.24 -20.06
N GLY A 11 36.79 -34.20 -18.95
CA GLY A 11 36.31 -32.99 -18.28
C GLY A 11 35.59 -31.92 -19.10
N ARG A 12 34.27 -32.04 -19.22
CA ARG A 12 33.39 -30.91 -19.52
C ARG A 12 33.15 -30.11 -18.22
N PRO A 13 33.29 -28.78 -18.19
CA PRO A 13 32.95 -28.00 -17.01
C PRO A 13 31.44 -28.07 -16.78
N ASP A 14 31.08 -28.34 -15.53
CA ASP A 14 29.72 -28.42 -15.02
C ASP A 14 29.10 -27.01 -15.07
N HIS A 15 28.36 -26.72 -16.15
CA HIS A 15 27.52 -25.52 -16.23
C HIS A 15 26.33 -25.74 -15.29
N ARG A 16 26.50 -25.36 -14.02
CA ARG A 16 25.37 -25.05 -13.16
C ARG A 16 24.63 -23.86 -13.77
N PRO A 17 23.32 -23.96 -14.08
CA PRO A 17 22.53 -22.78 -14.36
C PRO A 17 22.56 -21.93 -13.09
N GLY A 18 23.07 -20.71 -13.20
CA GLY A 18 22.93 -19.73 -12.14
C GLY A 18 21.45 -19.60 -11.81
N THR A 19 21.14 -19.70 -10.52
CA THR A 19 19.86 -19.24 -9.99
C THR A 19 19.68 -17.81 -10.49
N PRO A 20 18.56 -17.44 -11.15
CA PRO A 20 18.33 -16.04 -11.43
C PRO A 20 18.27 -15.35 -10.07
N GLU A 21 19.23 -14.47 -9.81
CA GLU A 21 19.12 -13.51 -8.73
C GLU A 21 17.84 -12.74 -9.00
N ALA A 22 16.82 -12.96 -8.16
CA ALA A 22 15.65 -12.12 -8.13
C ALA A 22 16.12 -10.76 -7.62
N GLU A 23 16.68 -9.94 -8.52
CA GLU A 23 16.83 -8.51 -8.31
C GLU A 23 15.43 -7.97 -8.10
N GLY A 24 15.07 -7.82 -6.82
CA GLY A 24 13.70 -7.60 -6.37
C GLY A 24 13.16 -6.29 -6.90
N ARG A 25 11.89 -6.31 -7.31
CA ARG A 25 11.07 -5.11 -7.50
C ARG A 25 11.28 -4.20 -6.29
N GLN A 26 11.90 -3.04 -6.49
CA GLN A 26 12.05 -2.04 -5.44
C GLN A 26 10.75 -1.27 -5.34
N ARG A 27 10.24 -1.10 -4.12
CA ARG A 27 9.05 -0.32 -3.81
C ARG A 27 9.45 0.79 -2.86
N GLU A 28 9.35 2.03 -3.31
CA GLU A 28 9.57 3.23 -2.51
C GLU A 28 8.23 3.90 -2.24
N ALA A 29 7.71 3.68 -1.03
CA ALA A 29 6.53 4.39 -0.56
C ALA A 29 6.97 5.57 0.34
N ARG A 30 6.32 6.72 0.16
CA ARG A 30 6.57 7.95 0.92
C ARG A 30 5.28 8.62 1.34
N THR A 31 5.13 8.87 2.64
CA THR A 31 4.03 9.64 3.22
C THR A 31 4.51 11.03 3.57
N LEU A 32 3.67 12.04 3.40
CA LEU A 32 4.03 13.44 3.62
C LEU A 32 3.62 13.85 5.04
N ASP A 33 4.50 14.58 5.75
CA ASP A 33 4.08 15.30 6.96
C ASP A 33 2.93 16.25 6.59
N GLY A 34 1.88 16.36 7.40
CA GLY A 34 0.71 17.18 7.04
C GLY A 34 0.95 18.69 7.12
N SER A 35 2.21 19.13 7.22
CA SER A 35 2.57 20.53 7.51
C SER A 35 2.16 21.47 6.37
N GLY A 36 1.57 22.62 6.71
CA GLY A 36 1.14 23.62 5.73
C GLY A 36 -0.17 23.30 4.98
N GLY A 37 -0.89 22.23 5.34
CA GLY A 37 -2.21 21.90 4.77
C GLY A 37 -2.15 21.00 3.53
N LEU A 38 -3.33 20.72 2.97
CA LEU A 38 -3.50 19.77 1.85
C LEU A 38 -2.68 20.17 0.61
N ASP A 39 -2.83 21.40 0.13
CA ASP A 39 -2.14 21.88 -1.07
C ASP A 39 -0.62 21.76 -0.93
N ALA A 40 -0.08 22.13 0.24
CA ALA A 40 1.34 22.03 0.51
C ALA A 40 1.81 20.56 0.53
N SER A 41 1.01 19.64 1.09
CA SER A 41 1.30 18.20 1.05
C SER A 41 1.26 17.65 -0.37
N LEU A 42 0.31 18.06 -1.22
CA LEU A 42 0.23 17.65 -2.62
C LEU A 42 1.43 18.16 -3.44
N VAL A 43 1.79 19.44 -3.27
CA VAL A 43 2.98 20.02 -3.93
C VAL A 43 4.25 19.27 -3.51
N ARG A 44 4.40 18.95 -2.21
CA ARG A 44 5.55 18.14 -1.73
C ARG A 44 5.53 16.71 -2.25
N ALA A 45 4.36 16.12 -2.46
CA ALA A 45 4.23 14.79 -3.07
C ALA A 45 4.77 14.78 -4.51
N GLY A 46 4.62 15.89 -5.24
CA GLY A 46 5.30 16.11 -6.52
C GLY A 46 4.79 15.26 -7.68
N PHE A 47 3.63 14.60 -7.53
CA PHE A 47 3.03 13.75 -8.54
C PHE A 47 1.66 14.30 -8.97
N TYR A 48 1.65 15.03 -10.09
CA TYR A 48 0.50 15.75 -10.64
C TYR A 48 -0.32 16.56 -9.60
N PRO A 49 0.32 17.42 -8.79
CA PRO A 49 -0.33 18.08 -7.65
C PRO A 49 -1.56 18.90 -8.04
N ASP A 50 -1.51 19.64 -9.16
CA ASP A 50 -2.62 20.46 -9.63
C ASP A 50 -3.81 19.61 -10.08
N LEU A 51 -3.57 18.45 -10.69
CA LEU A 51 -4.62 17.53 -11.13
C LEU A 51 -5.29 16.87 -9.93
N VAL A 52 -4.51 16.41 -8.95
CA VAL A 52 -5.05 15.82 -7.71
C VAL A 52 -5.83 16.87 -6.91
N ALA A 53 -5.28 18.08 -6.76
CA ALA A 53 -5.97 19.19 -6.10
C ALA A 53 -7.27 19.56 -6.80
N HIS A 54 -7.28 19.58 -8.14
CA HIS A 54 -8.48 19.83 -8.92
C HIS A 54 -9.54 18.75 -8.69
N ALA A 55 -9.16 17.47 -8.77
CA ALA A 55 -10.08 16.36 -8.52
C ALA A 55 -10.69 16.42 -7.12
N ILE A 56 -9.87 16.69 -6.09
CA ILE A 56 -10.35 16.87 -4.71
C ILE A 56 -11.33 18.06 -4.63
N ALA A 57 -10.99 19.20 -5.22
CA ALA A 57 -11.84 20.39 -5.18
C ALA A 57 -13.21 20.18 -5.84
N VAL A 58 -13.24 19.43 -6.95
CA VAL A 58 -14.48 19.06 -7.64
C VAL A 58 -15.35 18.19 -6.74
N GLU A 59 -14.79 17.13 -6.17
CA GLU A 59 -15.53 16.19 -5.31
C GLU A 59 -15.97 16.82 -3.98
N LEU A 60 -15.17 17.70 -3.40
CA LEU A 60 -15.55 18.33 -2.12
C LEU A 60 -16.71 19.31 -2.27
N GLU A 61 -17.02 19.81 -3.47
CA GLU A 61 -18.12 20.75 -3.73
C GLU A 61 -18.16 21.95 -2.75
N GLY A 62 -16.98 22.45 -2.35
CA GLY A 62 -16.83 23.57 -1.41
C GLY A 62 -16.82 23.18 0.08
N ARG A 63 -16.88 21.90 0.43
CA ARG A 63 -16.59 21.42 1.79
C ARG A 63 -15.15 21.76 2.17
N THR A 64 -14.95 22.18 3.41
CA THR A 64 -13.60 22.47 3.91
C THR A 64 -12.95 21.19 4.44
N PRO A 65 -11.71 20.86 4.02
CA PRO A 65 -10.94 19.77 4.62
C PRO A 65 -10.65 20.02 6.10
N ASP A 66 -10.98 19.05 6.96
CA ASP A 66 -10.64 19.07 8.40
C ASP A 66 -9.28 18.43 8.66
N ALA A 67 -8.96 17.36 7.93
CA ALA A 67 -7.70 16.64 8.02
C ALA A 67 -7.41 15.90 6.71
N HIS A 68 -6.14 15.67 6.41
CA HIS A 68 -5.73 14.94 5.21
C HIS A 68 -4.52 14.03 5.46
N LEU A 69 -4.33 13.08 4.57
CA LEU A 69 -3.16 12.22 4.48
C LEU A 69 -2.81 12.04 3.01
N VAL A 70 -1.55 12.28 2.63
CA VAL A 70 -1.06 12.05 1.26
C VAL A 70 0.05 11.02 1.32
N HIS A 71 -0.09 9.98 0.50
CA HIS A 71 0.83 8.85 0.39
C HIS A 71 1.16 8.62 -1.08
N VAL A 72 2.45 8.55 -1.40
CA VAL A 72 2.94 8.24 -2.74
C VAL A 72 3.63 6.90 -2.69
N ASP A 73 3.34 6.05 -3.65
CA ASP A 73 3.97 4.75 -3.81
C ASP A 73 4.61 4.67 -5.19
N THR A 74 5.90 4.34 -5.23
CA THR A 74 6.66 4.18 -6.47
C THR A 74 7.12 2.75 -6.58
N HIS A 75 6.64 2.06 -7.60
CA HIS A 75 7.07 0.72 -7.96
C HIS A 75 7.99 0.78 -9.17
N PHE A 76 9.10 0.06 -9.06
CA PHE A 76 10.00 -0.16 -10.18
C PHE A 76 9.78 -1.58 -10.71
N ASP A 77 9.39 -1.71 -11.97
CA ASP A 77 9.53 -2.95 -12.72
C ASP A 77 10.67 -2.82 -13.77
N TYR A 78 10.97 -3.91 -14.49
CA TYR A 78 12.11 -3.95 -15.41
C TYR A 78 11.95 -3.03 -16.64
N GLU A 79 10.72 -2.60 -16.95
CA GLU A 79 10.37 -1.85 -18.16
C GLU A 79 9.79 -0.46 -17.81
N GLU A 80 9.14 -0.29 -16.66
CA GLU A 80 8.37 0.91 -16.30
C GLU A 80 8.46 1.27 -14.80
N ILE A 81 8.30 2.58 -14.53
CA ILE A 81 8.15 3.13 -13.18
C ILE A 81 6.68 3.46 -12.99
N HIS A 82 6.01 2.76 -12.07
CA HIS A 82 4.62 3.03 -11.73
C HIS A 82 4.57 3.90 -10.49
N ARG A 83 4.06 5.12 -10.64
CA ARG A 83 3.82 6.03 -9.52
C ARG A 83 2.34 6.08 -9.24
N HIS A 84 2.01 5.92 -7.97
CA HIS A 84 0.67 6.01 -7.45
C HIS A 84 0.63 7.06 -6.35
N ILE A 85 -0.39 7.89 -6.31
CA ILE A 85 -0.68 8.77 -5.17
C ILE A 85 -2.06 8.45 -4.62
N THR A 86 -2.12 8.25 -3.31
CA THR A 86 -3.34 8.20 -2.52
C THR A 86 -3.44 9.46 -1.68
N ALA A 87 -4.51 10.23 -1.84
CA ALA A 87 -4.87 11.32 -0.95
C ALA A 87 -6.19 10.99 -0.23
N LEU A 88 -6.15 10.99 1.11
CA LEU A 88 -7.33 10.88 1.95
C LEU A 88 -7.67 12.24 2.52
N VAL A 89 -8.93 12.65 2.42
CA VAL A 89 -9.41 13.95 2.90
C VAL A 89 -10.66 13.74 3.72
N LEU A 90 -10.59 14.07 5.01
CA LEU A 90 -11.74 14.13 5.90
C LEU A 90 -12.34 15.54 5.81
N ALA A 91 -13.64 15.64 5.48
CA ALA A 91 -14.39 16.88 5.44
C ALA A 91 -15.78 16.69 6.05
N GLY A 92 -15.93 17.08 7.31
CA GLY A 92 -17.13 16.88 8.12
C GLY A 92 -17.43 15.40 8.35
N ASP A 93 -18.54 14.95 7.76
CA ASP A 93 -19.06 13.59 7.86
C ASP A 93 -18.67 12.69 6.68
N THR A 94 -17.71 13.15 5.86
CA THR A 94 -17.31 12.50 4.60
C THR A 94 -15.81 12.30 4.56
N LEU A 95 -15.37 11.10 4.18
CA LEU A 95 -14.01 10.77 3.80
C LEU A 95 -13.96 10.67 2.28
N LEU A 96 -13.14 11.48 1.64
CA LEU A 96 -12.82 11.36 0.22
C LEU A 96 -11.47 10.64 0.09
N ALA A 97 -11.43 9.53 -0.65
CA ALA A 97 -10.21 8.92 -1.12
C ALA A 97 -10.00 9.28 -2.59
N VAL A 98 -8.80 9.76 -2.94
CA VAL A 98 -8.41 10.05 -4.32
C VAL A 98 -7.16 9.26 -4.63
N HIS A 99 -7.23 8.53 -5.73
CA HIS A 99 -6.15 7.73 -6.27
C HIS A 99 -5.76 8.28 -7.63
N LEU A 100 -4.46 8.41 -7.91
CA LEU A 100 -3.97 8.72 -9.23
C LEU A 100 -2.78 7.83 -9.58
N ASP A 101 -2.88 7.23 -10.76
CA ASP A 101 -1.82 6.50 -11.45
C ASP A 101 -1.62 7.10 -12.84
N ASP A 102 -0.43 6.91 -13.41
CA ASP A 102 -0.17 7.19 -14.82
C ASP A 102 0.44 5.99 -15.54
N HIS A 103 0.24 5.93 -16.86
CA HIS A 103 0.85 4.91 -17.72
C HIS A 103 1.11 5.45 -19.12
N ALA A 104 2.02 4.80 -19.84
CA ALA A 104 2.29 5.12 -21.24
C ALA A 104 1.01 4.90 -22.08
N ALA A 105 0.63 5.92 -22.84
CA ALA A 105 -0.55 5.90 -23.70
C ALA A 105 -0.22 5.51 -25.15
N ASP A 106 1.06 5.38 -25.49
CA ASP A 106 1.54 4.91 -26.78
C ASP A 106 2.74 3.95 -26.64
N PRO A 107 3.03 3.11 -27.66
CA PRO A 107 4.14 2.16 -27.60
C PRO A 107 5.54 2.79 -27.58
N ALA A 108 5.65 4.10 -27.86
CA ALA A 108 6.90 4.85 -27.83
C ALA A 108 7.13 5.55 -26.47
N GLY A 109 6.18 5.48 -25.55
CA GLY A 109 6.22 6.14 -24.24
C GLY A 109 6.20 7.68 -24.32
N GLN A 110 5.74 8.27 -25.43
CA GLN A 110 5.79 9.73 -25.65
C GLN A 110 4.56 10.45 -25.09
N ALA A 111 3.43 9.78 -25.04
CA ALA A 111 2.21 10.22 -24.37
C ALA A 111 2.01 9.46 -23.06
N VAL A 112 1.52 10.17 -22.05
CA VAL A 112 1.16 9.62 -20.73
C VAL A 112 -0.32 9.88 -20.49
N LEU A 113 -1.04 8.86 -20.02
CA LEU A 113 -2.42 8.99 -19.56
C LEU A 113 -2.45 8.84 -18.03
N ALA A 114 -2.91 9.88 -17.35
CA ALA A 114 -3.21 9.82 -15.92
C ALA A 114 -4.66 9.36 -15.70
N GLN A 115 -4.84 8.37 -14.83
CA GLN A 115 -6.15 7.91 -14.37
C GLN A 115 -6.36 8.40 -12.94
N VAL A 116 -7.45 9.14 -12.72
CA VAL A 116 -7.85 9.60 -11.38
C VAL A 116 -9.13 8.89 -10.98
N SER A 117 -9.10 8.22 -9.84
CA SER A 117 -10.25 7.56 -9.23
C SER A 117 -10.59 8.25 -7.92
N THR A 118 -11.87 8.56 -7.71
CA THR A 118 -12.38 9.22 -6.50
C THR A 118 -13.41 8.32 -5.83
N GLU A 119 -13.33 8.20 -4.51
CA GLU A 119 -14.30 7.47 -3.68
C GLU A 119 -14.76 8.36 -2.54
N MET A 120 -16.02 8.76 -2.59
CA MET A 120 -16.65 9.54 -1.53
C MET A 120 -17.39 8.62 -0.55
N VAL A 121 -16.89 8.55 0.67
CA VAL A 121 -17.34 7.61 1.70
C VAL A 121 -17.96 8.39 2.86
N PRO A 122 -19.26 8.22 3.14
CA PRO A 122 -19.83 8.73 4.39
C PRO A 122 -19.09 8.11 5.57
N VAL A 123 -18.67 8.92 6.54
CA VAL A 123 -17.90 8.45 7.71
C VAL A 123 -18.69 7.42 8.54
N ARG A 124 -20.02 7.50 8.53
CA ARG A 124 -20.92 6.48 9.12
C ARG A 124 -20.93 5.13 8.40
N ALA A 125 -20.49 5.09 7.14
CA ALA A 125 -20.43 3.88 6.32
C ALA A 125 -19.10 3.13 6.50
N LEU A 126 -18.11 3.74 7.15
CA LEU A 126 -16.90 3.03 7.57
C LEU A 126 -17.30 1.91 8.53
N GLY A 127 -16.97 0.67 8.19
CA GLY A 127 -17.19 -0.48 9.07
C GLY A 127 -16.17 -0.55 10.20
N SER A 128 -14.93 -0.09 9.96
CA SER A 128 -13.88 -0.04 10.96
C SER A 128 -12.74 0.90 10.54
N VAL A 129 -12.09 1.49 11.55
CA VAL A 129 -10.89 2.34 11.40
C VAL A 129 -9.79 1.82 12.33
N VAL A 130 -8.98 0.89 11.82
CA VAL A 130 -7.91 0.20 12.55
C VAL A 130 -6.62 1.01 12.49
N LEU A 131 -5.96 1.15 13.63
CA LEU A 131 -4.67 1.83 13.76
C LEU A 131 -3.78 0.92 14.61
N THR A 132 -2.69 0.49 14.00
CA THR A 132 -1.63 -0.26 14.66
C THR A 132 -0.42 0.65 14.76
N THR A 133 0.26 0.68 15.90
CA THR A 133 1.48 1.49 16.10
C THR A 133 2.65 0.60 16.52
N GLY A 134 3.79 0.75 15.86
CA GLY A 134 5.06 0.16 16.24
C GLY A 134 5.89 1.13 17.09
N HIS A 135 6.58 0.58 18.09
CA HIS A 135 7.41 1.33 19.03
C HIS A 135 8.82 0.72 19.03
N ALA A 136 9.84 1.58 18.96
CA ALA A 136 11.24 1.15 19.03
C ALA A 136 11.64 0.84 20.48
N ASP A 137 12.54 -0.15 20.66
CA ASP A 137 13.09 -0.58 21.97
C ASP A 137 12.03 -0.65 23.10
N PRO A 138 11.00 -1.53 22.98
CA PRO A 138 9.88 -1.57 23.92
C PRO A 138 10.31 -1.87 25.37
N ALA A 139 11.49 -2.47 25.58
CA ALA A 139 12.04 -2.71 26.91
C ALA A 139 12.44 -1.42 27.65
N ARG A 140 12.65 -0.30 26.93
CA ARG A 140 13.02 1.00 27.49
C ARG A 140 11.98 2.09 27.26
N PHE A 141 10.76 1.70 26.86
CA PHE A 141 9.68 2.61 26.52
C PHE A 141 9.42 3.68 27.58
N ARG A 142 9.25 4.91 27.11
CA ARG A 142 8.75 6.06 27.87
C ARG A 142 7.52 6.62 27.16
N PRO A 143 6.52 7.14 27.90
CA PRO A 143 5.34 7.75 27.28
C PRO A 143 5.63 8.93 26.33
N SER A 144 6.82 9.55 26.45
CA SER A 144 7.28 10.62 25.57
C SER A 144 7.91 10.12 24.26
N ASP A 145 8.19 8.83 24.15
CA ASP A 145 8.85 8.28 22.98
C ASP A 145 7.90 8.35 21.78
N PRO A 146 8.41 8.74 20.59
CA PRO A 146 7.60 8.82 19.41
C PRO A 146 7.19 7.42 18.93
N VAL A 147 6.04 7.35 18.26
CA VAL A 147 5.67 6.16 17.49
C VAL A 147 6.64 6.03 16.32
N ALA A 148 7.25 4.86 16.17
CA ALA A 148 8.25 4.61 15.13
C ALA A 148 7.60 4.26 13.78
N GLU A 149 6.45 3.61 13.81
CA GLU A 149 5.67 3.30 12.61
C GLU A 149 4.18 3.19 12.94
N MET A 150 3.33 3.38 11.95
CA MET A 150 1.90 3.16 12.09
C MET A 150 1.29 2.54 10.84
N THR A 151 0.26 1.72 11.02
CA THR A 151 -0.57 1.18 9.93
C THR A 151 -2.02 1.60 10.14
N LEU A 152 -2.61 2.28 9.16
CA LEU A 152 -4.03 2.65 9.08
C LEU A 152 -4.72 1.65 8.16
N GLY A 153 -5.66 0.87 8.70
CA GLY A 153 -6.54 -0.01 7.93
C GLY A 153 -7.96 0.52 7.95
N LEU A 154 -8.57 0.70 6.79
CA LEU A 154 -9.92 1.23 6.63
C LEU A 154 -10.81 0.21 5.90
N MET A 155 -12.08 0.15 6.32
CA MET A 155 -13.11 -0.68 5.69
C MET A 155 -14.36 0.17 5.44
N TRP A 156 -14.85 0.23 4.21
CA TRP A 156 -16.13 0.85 3.83
C TRP A 156 -16.84 0.13 2.68
N ALA A 157 -16.13 -0.58 1.80
CA ALA A 157 -16.79 -1.42 0.81
C ALA A 157 -17.10 -2.79 1.43
N GLY A 158 -18.23 -3.36 1.01
CA GLY A 158 -18.63 -4.72 1.40
C GLY A 158 -17.83 -5.82 0.68
N GLY A 159 -16.81 -5.45 -0.11
CA GLY A 159 -15.99 -6.39 -0.87
C GLY A 159 -15.13 -7.24 0.06
N GLN A 160 -15.11 -8.55 -0.18
CA GLN A 160 -14.26 -9.48 0.54
C GLN A 160 -13.38 -10.19 -0.47
N ARG A 161 -12.06 -10.06 -0.34
CA ARG A 161 -11.13 -10.86 -1.13
C ARG A 161 -10.95 -12.21 -0.43
N LEU A 162 -11.31 -13.27 -1.15
CA LEU A 162 -11.10 -14.65 -0.74
C LEU A 162 -9.91 -15.22 -1.50
N ASP A 163 -8.86 -15.60 -0.77
CA ASP A 163 -7.75 -16.40 -1.31
C ASP A 163 -7.95 -17.84 -0.86
N LEU A 164 -8.31 -18.70 -1.80
CA LEU A 164 -8.69 -20.09 -1.56
C LEU A 164 -7.72 -21.03 -2.28
N GLN A 165 -7.27 -22.05 -1.57
CA GLN A 165 -6.53 -23.19 -2.13
C GLN A 165 -7.25 -24.51 -1.80
N PRO A 166 -7.07 -25.56 -2.60
CA PRO A 166 -7.57 -26.88 -2.25
C PRO A 166 -7.06 -27.30 -0.86
N ALA A 167 -7.97 -27.74 0.01
CA ALA A 167 -7.60 -28.22 1.32
C ALA A 167 -6.88 -29.58 1.18
N GLY A 168 -5.67 -29.68 1.74
CA GLY A 168 -4.96 -30.94 1.88
C GLY A 168 -5.21 -31.60 3.23
N CYS A 169 -4.93 -32.90 3.33
CA CYS A 169 -4.83 -33.59 4.62
C CYS A 169 -3.43 -34.20 4.79
N ALA A 170 -3.10 -34.61 6.02
CA ALA A 170 -1.79 -35.19 6.33
C ALA A 170 -1.59 -36.62 5.80
N ASP A 171 -2.64 -37.25 5.26
CA ASP A 171 -2.58 -38.60 4.72
C ASP A 171 -2.22 -38.55 3.22
N PRO A 172 -1.02 -39.03 2.82
CA PRO A 172 -0.58 -39.03 1.42
C PRO A 172 -1.34 -40.03 0.54
N GLN A 173 -2.20 -40.87 1.10
CA GLN A 173 -3.03 -41.85 0.37
C GLN A 173 -4.51 -41.43 0.30
N CYS A 174 -4.85 -40.24 0.76
CA CYS A 174 -6.22 -39.75 0.76
C CYS A 174 -6.56 -39.07 -0.58
N ASP A 175 -7.47 -39.68 -1.34
CA ASP A 175 -8.00 -39.15 -2.61
C ASP A 175 -9.37 -38.44 -2.43
N LEU A 176 -9.74 -38.07 -1.19
CA LEU A 176 -11.01 -37.42 -0.90
C LEU A 176 -10.93 -35.91 -1.15
N ASP A 177 -12.01 -35.34 -1.68
CA ASP A 177 -12.17 -33.88 -1.78
C ASP A 177 -12.46 -33.29 -0.40
N HIS A 178 -11.52 -32.49 0.11
CA HIS A 178 -11.63 -31.80 1.39
C HIS A 178 -12.11 -30.35 1.25
N GLY A 179 -12.55 -29.96 0.04
CA GLY A 179 -12.97 -28.61 -0.27
C GLY A 179 -11.81 -27.63 -0.35
N TYR A 180 -12.06 -26.38 0.04
CA TYR A 180 -11.09 -25.30 -0.01
C TYR A 180 -10.80 -24.77 1.39
N THR A 181 -9.54 -24.43 1.64
CA THR A 181 -9.11 -23.64 2.79
C THR A 181 -8.54 -22.33 2.28
N GLY A 182 -8.56 -21.28 3.11
CA GLY A 182 -8.11 -19.99 2.64
C GLY A 182 -8.22 -18.88 3.66
N THR A 183 -7.89 -17.67 3.21
CA THR A 183 -7.98 -16.45 4.01
C THR A 183 -8.99 -15.49 3.41
N ALA A 184 -9.69 -14.79 4.29
CA ALA A 184 -10.61 -13.72 3.95
C ALA A 184 -10.03 -12.41 4.45
N THR A 185 -9.77 -11.48 3.53
CA THR A 185 -9.36 -10.12 3.86
C THR A 185 -10.51 -9.16 3.61
N ARG A 186 -10.74 -8.28 4.58
CA ARG A 186 -11.77 -7.24 4.53
C ARG A 186 -11.10 -5.94 4.97
N GLU A 187 -10.48 -5.29 4.00
CA GLU A 187 -9.92 -3.95 4.09
C GLU A 187 -9.89 -3.37 2.68
N ASP A 188 -10.37 -2.14 2.55
CA ASP A 188 -10.38 -1.44 1.27
C ASP A 188 -9.09 -0.66 1.06
N LEU A 189 -8.52 -0.18 2.18
CA LEU A 189 -7.30 0.62 2.14
C LEU A 189 -6.43 0.36 3.37
N VAL A 190 -5.14 0.16 3.10
CA VAL A 190 -4.09 0.03 4.12
C VAL A 190 -2.96 0.99 3.79
N ILE A 191 -2.64 1.89 4.71
CA ILE A 191 -1.46 2.76 4.61
C ILE A 191 -0.54 2.46 5.79
N ARG A 192 0.71 2.11 5.49
CA ARG A 192 1.78 2.00 6.48
C ARG A 192 2.74 3.17 6.31
N VAL A 193 3.14 3.77 7.43
CA VAL A 193 4.06 4.90 7.52
C VAL A 193 5.11 4.57 8.58
N ALA A 194 6.39 4.72 8.26
CA ALA A 194 7.50 4.41 9.16
C ALA A 194 8.49 5.57 9.21
N ALA A 195 8.94 5.94 10.41
CA ALA A 195 9.83 7.09 10.61
C ALA A 195 11.17 6.94 9.86
N ASP A 196 11.70 5.72 9.78
CA ASP A 196 12.95 5.43 9.08
C ASP A 196 12.84 5.59 7.55
N ALA A 197 11.63 5.47 6.99
CA ALA A 197 11.38 5.57 5.54
C ALA A 197 10.79 6.94 5.14
N ASP A 198 9.80 7.40 5.90
CA ASP A 198 8.98 8.57 5.59
C ASP A 198 9.39 9.82 6.40
N GLY A 199 10.16 9.63 7.47
CA GLY A 199 10.47 10.65 8.46
C GLY A 199 9.42 10.74 9.58
N GLN A 200 9.86 11.19 10.75
CA GLN A 200 9.00 11.26 11.95
C GLN A 200 7.77 12.16 11.74
N GLY A 201 7.91 13.28 11.02
CA GLY A 201 6.81 14.19 10.74
C GLY A 201 5.68 13.54 9.93
N ALA A 202 6.00 12.59 9.05
CA ALA A 202 5.02 11.83 8.28
C ALA A 202 4.23 10.88 9.17
N VAL A 203 4.91 10.18 10.08
CA VAL A 203 4.25 9.31 11.09
C VAL A 203 3.33 10.15 11.98
N ASP A 204 3.82 11.29 12.47
CA ASP A 204 3.05 12.18 13.33
C ASP A 204 1.81 12.75 12.61
N GLY A 205 1.97 13.15 11.34
CA GLY A 205 0.88 13.61 10.48
C GLY A 205 -0.17 12.53 10.21
N ALA A 206 0.27 11.31 9.87
CA ALA A 206 -0.62 10.18 9.65
C ALA A 206 -1.37 9.78 10.93
N LEU A 207 -0.72 9.83 12.09
CA LEU A 207 -1.38 9.63 13.39
C LEU A 207 -2.41 10.72 13.68
N ALA A 208 -2.11 11.98 13.36
CA ALA A 208 -3.04 13.08 13.53
C ALA A 208 -4.30 12.88 12.66
N PHE A 209 -4.12 12.52 11.39
CA PHE A 209 -5.21 12.17 10.48
C PHE A 209 -6.04 10.98 11.00
N ALA A 210 -5.39 9.87 11.34
CA ALA A 210 -6.07 8.67 11.84
C ALA A 210 -6.90 8.95 13.11
N ARG A 211 -6.39 9.80 14.01
CA ARG A 211 -7.12 10.24 15.21
C ARG A 211 -8.31 11.13 14.86
N ALA A 212 -8.17 12.04 13.89
CA ALA A 212 -9.28 12.88 13.43
C ALA A 212 -10.40 12.03 12.81
N LEU A 213 -10.05 11.10 11.92
CA LEU A 213 -10.98 10.18 11.29
C LEU A 213 -11.72 9.31 12.32
N ARG A 214 -11.00 8.75 13.31
CA ARG A 214 -11.62 7.96 14.40
C ARG A 214 -12.62 8.77 15.23
N ARG A 215 -12.31 10.03 15.53
CA ARG A 215 -13.26 10.91 16.25
C ARG A 215 -14.52 11.14 15.43
N ALA A 216 -14.38 11.46 14.14
CA ALA A 216 -15.52 11.65 13.25
C ALA A 216 -16.35 10.36 13.10
N HIS A 217 -15.68 9.21 12.97
CA HIS A 217 -16.33 7.90 12.87
C HIS A 217 -17.17 7.56 14.11
N LEU A 218 -16.62 7.76 15.31
CA LEU A 218 -17.36 7.53 16.56
C LEU A 218 -18.54 8.50 16.72
N ALA A 219 -18.35 9.77 16.36
CA ALA A 219 -19.41 10.78 16.41
C ALA A 219 -20.56 10.48 15.43
N ALA A 220 -20.26 9.91 14.27
CA ALA A 220 -21.25 9.54 13.26
C ALA A 220 -22.02 8.24 13.56
N THR A 221 -21.55 7.46 14.56
CA THR A 221 -22.18 6.22 15.01
C THR A 221 -23.15 6.43 16.18
N THR A 222 -23.13 7.63 16.79
CA THR A 222 -24.00 8.03 17.90
C THR A 222 -25.30 8.63 17.38
#